data_AF-A0A2N1XDQ4-F1
#
_entry.id   AF-A0A2N1XDQ4-F1
#
_cell.length_a   1.000
_cell.length_b   1.000
_cell.length_c   1.000
_cell.angle_alpha   90.00
_cell.angle_beta   90.00
_cell.angle_gamma   90.00
#
_symmetry.space_group_name_H-M   'P 1'
#
loop_
_entity.id
_entity.type
_entity.pdbx_description
1 polymer ?
#
loop_
_entity_poly.entity_id
_entity_poly.type
_entity_poly.pdbx_seq_one_letter_code
_entity_poly.pdbx_strand_id
1 'polypeptide(L)'
;MSSKQLLIPALSLLLLAACGKPESAPAPTPSPAPPTPAAEPVAATPTADATAAAPAADNAAAGEAIYKKTCFLCHGTGAGGAPLLTDSAEWAPRVAQGNDVLYQHAIAGFTGSKGMMPPKGANMALSDDEVKATVDYMLSQIK
;
A
#
# COMPACT_ATOMS: atom_id res chain seq x y z
N MET A 1 13.40 -51.62 29.84
CA MET A 1 14.28 -51.13 30.93
C MET A 1 14.21 -49.61 30.86
N SER A 2 13.28 -48.97 31.60
CA SER A 2 13.49 -48.42 32.96
C SER A 2 14.68 -47.45 32.95
N SER A 3 14.60 -46.15 33.24
CA SER A 3 13.97 -45.41 34.34
C SER A 3 14.39 -43.92 34.12
N LYS A 4 13.80 -42.84 34.64
CA LYS A 4 12.74 -42.58 35.62
C LYS A 4 12.43 -41.07 35.57
N GLN A 5 11.25 -40.73 36.06
CA GLN A 5 10.78 -39.38 36.38
C GLN A 5 11.72 -38.53 37.26
N LEU A 6 11.56 -37.21 37.11
CA LEU A 6 11.39 -36.17 38.16
C LEU A 6 10.70 -35.01 37.40
N LEU A 7 9.44 -34.58 37.54
CA LEU A 7 8.41 -34.48 38.58
C LEU A 7 8.63 -33.37 39.63
N ILE A 8 8.18 -32.13 39.26
CA ILE A 8 7.38 -31.13 40.05
C ILE A 8 8.15 -30.38 41.18
N PRO A 9 7.81 -29.15 41.67
CA PRO A 9 6.53 -28.40 41.69
C PRO A 9 6.55 -26.92 41.25
N ALA A 10 5.41 -26.39 40.74
CA ALA A 10 4.30 -25.72 41.48
C ALA A 10 4.66 -24.27 41.89
N LEU A 11 3.96 -23.29 41.31
CA LEU A 11 2.80 -22.62 41.91
C LEU A 11 3.23 -21.37 42.68
N SER A 12 2.92 -20.19 42.11
CA SER A 12 2.41 -19.05 42.86
C SER A 12 1.84 -18.01 41.89
N LEU A 13 0.52 -18.11 41.73
CA LEU A 13 -0.36 -16.99 41.44
C LEU A 13 -0.22 -15.99 42.60
N LEU A 14 -0.05 -14.69 42.33
CA LEU A 14 -0.62 -13.66 43.20
C LEU A 14 -0.90 -12.39 42.40
N LEU A 15 -2.19 -12.06 42.36
CA LEU A 15 -2.80 -10.85 41.82
C LEU A 15 -2.40 -9.63 42.66
N LEU A 16 -2.24 -8.46 42.03
CA LEU A 16 -2.56 -7.20 42.69
C LEU A 16 -3.31 -6.28 41.74
N ALA A 17 -4.60 -6.11 42.04
CA ALA A 17 -5.50 -5.14 41.46
C ALA A 17 -5.06 -3.72 41.82
N ALA A 18 -5.10 -2.81 40.84
CA ALA A 18 -5.15 -1.37 41.09
C ALA A 18 -6.34 -0.78 40.33
N CYS A 19 -7.43 -0.59 41.07
CA CYS A 19 -8.58 0.21 40.65
C CYS A 19 -8.44 1.57 41.34
N GLY A 20 -8.49 2.66 40.58
CA GLY A 20 -8.39 4.02 41.14
C GLY A 20 -8.49 5.09 40.07
N LYS A 21 -9.72 5.38 39.65
CA LYS A 21 -10.08 6.58 38.86
C LYS A 21 -10.28 7.75 39.83
N PRO A 22 -9.77 8.95 39.51
CA PRO A 22 -10.59 10.14 39.68
C PRO A 22 -10.94 10.75 38.32
N GLU A 23 -12.25 10.94 38.18
CA GLU A 23 -13.02 11.71 37.22
C GLU A 23 -12.60 13.19 37.18
N SER A 24 -12.38 13.75 35.98
CA SER A 24 -13.00 14.98 35.43
C SER A 24 -12.11 15.71 34.43
N ALA A 25 -12.71 15.98 33.26
CA ALA A 25 -12.19 16.76 32.13
C ALA A 25 -12.24 18.30 32.40
N PRO A 26 -11.77 19.14 31.46
CA PRO A 26 -12.62 19.46 30.30
C PRO A 26 -11.91 19.45 28.94
N ALA A 27 -12.73 19.28 27.90
CA ALA A 27 -12.38 19.47 26.50
C ALA A 27 -12.12 20.95 26.15
N PRO A 28 -11.48 21.20 25.00
CA PRO A 28 -12.06 22.18 24.10
C PRO A 28 -12.39 21.57 22.73
N THR A 29 -13.65 21.74 22.34
CA THR A 29 -14.18 21.55 21.00
C THR A 29 -13.70 22.63 20.02
N PRO A 30 -13.78 22.37 18.71
CA PRO A 30 -12.98 23.00 17.67
C PRO A 30 -13.44 24.42 17.27
N SER A 31 -12.50 25.22 16.78
CA SER A 31 -12.79 26.45 16.05
C SER A 31 -12.92 26.14 14.55
N PRO A 32 -14.07 26.42 13.91
CA PRO A 32 -14.26 26.19 12.49
C PRO A 32 -13.81 27.39 11.63
N ALA A 33 -13.30 27.08 10.43
CA ALA A 33 -13.28 27.98 9.28
C ALA A 33 -13.89 27.24 8.08
N PRO A 34 -14.30 27.91 6.98
CA PRO A 34 -14.95 29.20 6.79
C PRO A 34 -16.31 29.00 6.04
N PRO A 35 -16.94 30.04 5.46
CA PRO A 35 -17.13 29.95 4.01
C PRO A 35 -16.95 31.26 3.24
N THR A 36 -16.25 31.16 2.10
CA THR A 36 -16.33 32.08 0.95
C THR A 36 -17.62 31.75 0.17
N PRO A 37 -18.32 32.72 -0.46
CA PRO A 37 -18.20 32.81 -1.92
C PRO A 37 -18.51 34.20 -2.54
N ALA A 38 -17.84 34.53 -3.64
CA ALA A 38 -18.47 35.23 -4.78
C ALA A 38 -17.60 35.07 -6.04
N ALA A 39 -18.21 34.43 -7.05
CA ALA A 39 -17.88 34.43 -8.47
C ALA A 39 -17.85 35.88 -9.03
N GLU A 40 -17.33 36.28 -10.19
CA GLU A 40 -16.76 35.74 -11.45
C GLU A 40 -16.21 37.00 -12.21
N PRO A 41 -15.39 36.95 -13.30
CA PRO A 41 -15.81 36.34 -14.55
C PRO A 41 -14.72 35.64 -15.39
N VAL A 42 -15.26 34.79 -16.25
CA VAL A 42 -14.75 34.19 -17.48
C VAL A 42 -13.85 35.09 -18.34
N ALA A 43 -12.75 34.52 -18.85
CA ALA A 43 -12.12 34.95 -20.10
C ALA A 43 -11.33 33.80 -20.77
N ALA A 44 -11.89 33.35 -21.88
CA ALA A 44 -11.24 32.90 -23.11
C ALA A 44 -10.18 31.77 -23.07
N THR A 45 -10.60 30.66 -23.68
CA THR A 45 -9.80 29.62 -24.34
C THR A 45 -8.56 30.13 -25.08
N PRO A 46 -7.54 29.28 -25.21
CA PRO A 46 -7.03 28.95 -26.53
C PRO A 46 -7.34 27.48 -26.84
N THR A 47 -8.05 27.27 -27.95
CA THR A 47 -7.99 26.00 -28.67
C THR A 47 -6.56 25.86 -29.18
N ALA A 48 -5.88 24.80 -28.79
CA ALA A 48 -4.60 24.41 -29.37
C ALA A 48 -4.52 22.89 -29.30
N ASP A 49 -4.98 22.28 -30.39
CA ASP A 49 -4.42 21.09 -31.03
C ASP A 49 -3.72 20.10 -30.08
N ALA A 50 -4.50 19.21 -29.48
CA ALA A 50 -3.97 18.06 -28.76
C ALA A 50 -4.00 16.84 -29.68
N THR A 51 -3.08 16.78 -30.64
CA THR A 51 -2.53 15.48 -31.05
C THR A 51 -1.65 14.97 -29.89
N ALA A 52 -2.29 14.58 -28.78
CA ALA A 52 -1.62 14.17 -27.56
C ALA A 52 -1.27 12.68 -27.65
N ALA A 53 -0.25 12.35 -28.45
CA ALA A 53 0.44 11.06 -28.38
C ALA A 53 1.52 11.01 -27.28
N ALA A 54 1.46 11.89 -26.27
CA ALA A 54 2.51 12.08 -25.26
C ALA A 54 2.29 11.48 -23.84
N PRO A 55 1.16 10.91 -23.39
CA PRO A 55 1.04 10.52 -21.97
C PRO A 55 1.68 9.16 -21.62
N ALA A 56 1.84 8.24 -22.59
CA ALA A 56 2.21 6.86 -22.27
C ALA A 56 3.69 6.68 -21.88
N ALA A 57 4.61 7.40 -22.56
CA ALA A 57 6.04 7.30 -22.29
C ALA A 57 6.42 7.94 -20.95
N ASP A 58 5.82 9.09 -20.62
CA ASP A 58 6.02 9.77 -19.34
C ASP A 58 5.51 8.92 -18.17
N ASN A 59 4.36 8.27 -18.34
CA ASN A 59 3.81 7.35 -17.33
C ASN A 59 4.70 6.13 -17.11
N ALA A 60 5.28 5.56 -18.17
CA ALA A 60 6.20 4.42 -18.05
C ALA A 60 7.49 4.80 -17.30
N ALA A 61 8.07 5.97 -17.61
CA ALA A 61 9.26 6.47 -16.93
C ALA A 61 9.00 6.78 -15.44
N ALA A 62 7.84 7.37 -15.14
CA ALA A 62 7.41 7.61 -13.76
C ALA A 62 7.22 6.28 -12.99
N GLY A 63 6.54 5.31 -13.58
CA GLY A 63 6.33 3.98 -13.00
C GLY A 63 7.66 3.25 -12.72
N GLU A 64 8.62 3.31 -13.64
CA GLU A 64 9.95 2.75 -13.43
C GLU A 64 10.69 3.40 -12.24
N ALA A 65 10.63 4.74 -12.15
CA ALA A 65 11.29 5.48 -11.07
C ALA A 65 10.70 5.12 -9.70
N ILE A 66 9.38 5.03 -9.59
CA ILE A 66 8.68 4.61 -8.36
C ILE A 66 9.02 3.16 -8.04
N TYR A 67 9.00 2.26 -9.03
CA TYR A 67 9.38 0.86 -8.84
C TYR A 67 10.77 0.76 -8.21
N LYS A 68 11.77 1.41 -8.79
CA LYS A 68 13.15 1.37 -8.30
C LYS A 68 13.29 1.90 -6.87
N LYS A 69 12.54 2.95 -6.52
CA LYS A 69 12.61 3.60 -5.21
C LYS A 69 11.85 2.87 -4.10
N THR A 70 10.72 2.26 -4.43
CA THR A 70 9.76 1.75 -3.44
C THR A 70 9.51 0.25 -3.61
N CYS A 71 9.14 -0.20 -4.81
CA CYS A 71 8.62 -1.54 -5.03
C CYS A 71 9.73 -2.60 -5.16
N PHE A 72 10.90 -2.22 -5.65
CA PHE A 72 12.05 -3.11 -5.87
C PHE A 72 12.49 -3.81 -4.58
N LEU A 73 12.38 -3.15 -3.43
CA LEU A 73 12.78 -3.71 -2.14
C LEU A 73 12.16 -5.10 -1.91
N CYS A 74 10.91 -5.29 -2.32
CA CYS A 74 10.20 -6.56 -2.19
C CYS A 74 10.14 -7.31 -3.53
N HIS A 75 9.75 -6.66 -4.63
CA HIS A 75 9.53 -7.33 -5.93
C HIS A 75 10.81 -7.59 -6.74
N GLY A 76 11.95 -7.02 -6.32
CA GLY A 76 13.28 -7.34 -6.86
C GLY A 76 14.03 -8.40 -6.05
N THR A 77 13.64 -8.63 -4.80
CA THR A 77 14.35 -9.54 -3.87
C THR A 77 13.53 -10.74 -3.42
N GLY A 78 12.20 -10.69 -3.56
CA GLY A 78 11.26 -11.67 -3.01
C GLY A 78 10.95 -11.47 -1.53
N ALA A 79 11.34 -10.35 -0.93
CA ALA A 79 11.11 -10.09 0.49
C ALA A 79 9.62 -10.19 0.86
N GLY A 80 9.35 -10.80 2.01
CA GLY A 80 7.97 -11.01 2.50
C GLY A 80 7.11 -11.91 1.60
N GLY A 81 7.72 -12.71 0.71
CA GLY A 81 7.01 -13.57 -0.23
C GLY A 81 6.44 -12.82 -1.44
N ALA A 82 6.96 -11.62 -1.72
CA ALA A 82 6.57 -10.85 -2.90
C ALA A 82 6.96 -11.58 -4.20
N PRO A 83 6.12 -11.55 -5.24
CA PRO A 83 6.45 -12.15 -6.53
C PRO A 83 7.61 -11.39 -7.17
N LEU A 84 8.68 -12.13 -7.49
CA LEU A 84 9.83 -11.63 -8.23
C LEU A 84 9.43 -11.30 -9.67
N LEU A 85 9.86 -10.15 -10.18
CA LEU A 85 9.59 -9.77 -11.58
C LEU A 85 10.23 -10.69 -12.61
N THR A 86 11.28 -11.41 -12.22
CA THR A 86 11.96 -12.41 -13.06
C THR A 86 11.25 -13.77 -13.08
N ASP A 87 10.16 -13.94 -12.31
CA ASP A 87 9.42 -15.20 -12.21
C ASP A 87 8.07 -15.12 -12.94
N SER A 88 8.10 -15.29 -14.25
CA SER A 88 6.91 -15.21 -15.10
C SER A 88 5.85 -16.28 -14.75
N ALA A 89 6.27 -17.43 -14.20
CA ALA A 89 5.36 -18.48 -13.78
C ALA A 89 4.51 -18.03 -12.57
N GLU A 90 5.12 -17.31 -11.63
CA GLU A 90 4.41 -16.70 -10.50
C GLU A 90 3.48 -15.56 -10.90
N TRP A 91 3.80 -14.86 -11.99
CA TRP A 91 3.00 -13.75 -12.49
C TRP A 91 1.84 -14.17 -13.39
N ALA A 92 1.95 -15.28 -14.13
CA ALA A 92 0.88 -15.77 -15.01
C ALA A 92 -0.52 -15.84 -14.34
N PRO A 93 -0.70 -16.47 -13.16
CA PRO A 93 -2.01 -16.50 -12.49
C PRO A 93 -2.45 -15.14 -11.91
N ARG A 94 -1.55 -14.17 -11.79
CA ARG A 94 -1.85 -12.81 -11.33
C ARG A 94 -2.34 -11.96 -12.49
N VAL A 95 -1.63 -12.01 -13.62
CA VAL A 95 -2.02 -11.32 -14.86
C VAL A 95 -3.37 -11.82 -15.36
N ALA A 96 -3.66 -13.12 -15.20
CA ALA A 96 -4.95 -13.71 -15.55
C ALA A 96 -6.14 -13.13 -14.75
N GLN A 97 -5.92 -12.46 -13.61
CA GLN A 97 -6.97 -11.77 -12.86
C GLN A 97 -7.36 -10.42 -13.49
N GLY A 98 -6.55 -9.92 -14.41
CA GLY A 98 -6.73 -8.62 -15.07
C GLY A 98 -6.11 -7.46 -14.31
N ASN A 99 -5.80 -6.40 -15.04
CA ASN A 99 -5.08 -5.22 -14.52
C ASN A 99 -5.83 -4.53 -13.38
N ASP A 100 -7.16 -4.41 -13.48
CA ASP A 100 -7.98 -3.75 -12.45
C ASP A 100 -7.82 -4.39 -11.08
N VAL A 101 -7.79 -5.72 -11.01
CA VAL A 101 -7.57 -6.46 -9.76
C VAL A 101 -6.17 -6.20 -9.21
N LEU A 102 -5.16 -6.18 -10.08
CA LEU A 102 -3.78 -5.89 -9.69
C LEU A 102 -3.62 -4.46 -9.17
N TYR A 103 -4.27 -3.49 -9.81
CA TYR A 103 -4.31 -2.11 -9.32
C TYR A 103 -4.98 -2.01 -7.96
N GLN A 104 -6.15 -2.64 -7.78
CA GLN A 104 -6.85 -2.62 -6.50
C GLN A 104 -6.01 -3.24 -5.38
N HIS A 105 -5.38 -4.40 -5.63
CA HIS A 105 -4.46 -5.01 -4.66
C HIS A 105 -3.25 -4.13 -4.36
N ALA A 106 -2.71 -3.42 -5.33
CA ALA A 106 -1.57 -2.52 -5.11
C ALA A 106 -1.97 -1.25 -4.35
N ILE A 107 -3.14 -0.68 -4.64
CA ILE A 107 -3.64 0.55 -4.02
C ILE A 107 -4.14 0.27 -2.59
N ALA A 108 -5.05 -0.69 -2.44
CA ALA A 108 -5.70 -1.01 -1.17
C ALA A 108 -4.89 -1.96 -0.28
N GLY A 109 -3.86 -2.61 -0.84
CA GLY A 109 -3.15 -3.69 -0.19
C GLY A 109 -3.84 -5.04 -0.41
N PHE A 110 -3.06 -6.11 -0.23
CA PHE A 110 -3.54 -7.47 -0.44
C PHE A 110 -2.78 -8.45 0.44
N THR A 111 -3.50 -9.32 1.15
CA THR A 111 -2.92 -10.45 1.87
C THR A 111 -3.25 -11.73 1.11
N GLY A 112 -2.21 -12.35 0.56
CA GLY A 112 -2.31 -13.62 -0.15
C GLY A 112 -1.72 -14.77 0.65
N SER A 113 -1.70 -15.95 0.03
CA SER A 113 -1.12 -17.16 0.61
C SER A 113 0.40 -17.10 0.85
N LYS A 114 1.11 -16.27 0.09
CA LYS A 114 2.59 -16.16 0.16
C LYS A 114 3.09 -15.01 1.02
N GLY A 115 2.23 -14.03 1.31
CA GLY A 115 2.65 -12.81 1.97
C GLY A 115 1.62 -11.69 1.86
N MET A 116 2.02 -10.52 2.33
CA MET A 116 1.20 -9.32 2.34
C MET A 116 1.86 -8.23 1.48
N MET A 117 1.09 -7.67 0.56
CA MET A 117 1.39 -6.44 -0.15
C MET A 117 0.74 -5.28 0.62
N PRO A 118 1.53 -4.37 1.22
CA PRO A 118 0.96 -3.23 1.93
C PRO A 118 0.24 -2.26 0.98
N PRO A 119 -0.75 -1.49 1.47
CA PRO A 119 -1.40 -0.44 0.68
C PRO A 119 -0.37 0.51 0.07
N LYS A 120 -0.57 0.84 -1.21
CA LYS A 120 0.31 1.69 -2.04
C LYS A 120 1.80 1.32 -1.97
N GLY A 121 2.10 0.02 -1.85
CA GLY A 121 3.48 -0.47 -1.75
C GLY A 121 4.24 0.08 -0.54
N ALA A 122 3.53 0.31 0.57
CA ALA A 122 4.03 0.94 1.80
C ALA A 122 4.47 2.42 1.64
N ASN A 123 4.07 3.08 0.56
CA ASN A 123 4.30 4.51 0.35
C ASN A 123 2.96 5.25 0.16
N MET A 124 2.39 5.70 1.28
CA MET A 124 1.09 6.39 1.26
C MET A 124 1.11 7.77 0.59
N ALA A 125 2.28 8.30 0.24
CA ALA A 125 2.39 9.55 -0.49
C ALA A 125 2.08 9.39 -2.00
N LEU A 126 2.08 8.15 -2.52
CA LEU A 126 1.75 7.90 -3.92
C LEU A 126 0.25 8.15 -4.18
N SER A 127 -0.05 8.82 -5.29
CA SER A 127 -1.39 8.83 -5.87
C SER A 127 -1.75 7.45 -6.45
N ASP A 128 -3.04 7.21 -6.65
CA ASP A 128 -3.50 5.93 -7.21
C ASP A 128 -3.01 5.75 -8.64
N ASP A 129 -2.88 6.83 -9.42
CA ASP A 129 -2.40 6.78 -10.80
C ASP A 129 -0.89 6.50 -10.87
N GLU A 130 -0.10 7.02 -9.92
CA GLU A 130 1.31 6.65 -9.77
C GLU A 130 1.47 5.15 -9.43
N VAL A 131 0.58 4.61 -8.58
CA VAL A 131 0.57 3.17 -8.29
C VAL A 131 0.22 2.36 -9.54
N LYS A 132 -0.83 2.75 -10.30
CA LYS A 132 -1.20 2.06 -11.55
C LYS A 132 -0.08 2.10 -12.59
N ALA A 133 0.51 3.25 -12.83
CA ALA A 133 1.64 3.40 -13.75
C ALA A 133 2.83 2.51 -13.34
N THR A 134 3.06 2.35 -12.02
CA THR A 134 4.08 1.44 -11.51
C THR A 134 3.72 -0.03 -11.73
N VAL A 135 2.46 -0.42 -11.53
CA VAL A 135 1.98 -1.77 -11.85
C VAL A 135 2.13 -2.05 -13.34
N ASP A 136 1.79 -1.10 -14.22
CA ASP A 136 1.95 -1.23 -15.66
C ASP A 136 3.41 -1.41 -16.07
N TYR A 137 4.30 -0.61 -15.48
CA TYR A 137 5.74 -0.80 -15.66
C TYR A 137 6.15 -2.23 -15.25
N MET A 138 5.76 -2.67 -14.05
CA MET A 138 6.07 -4.03 -13.58
C MET A 138 5.57 -5.09 -14.55
N LEU A 139 4.32 -4.99 -15.01
CA LEU A 139 3.74 -5.91 -15.98
C LEU A 139 4.49 -5.94 -17.31
N SER A 140 4.97 -4.79 -17.78
CA SER A 140 5.77 -4.69 -19.01
C SER A 140 7.14 -5.37 -18.92
N GLN A 141 7.66 -5.61 -17.72
CA GLN A 141 8.97 -6.24 -17.50
C GLN A 141 8.90 -7.77 -17.44
N ILE A 142 7.71 -8.34 -17.27
CA ILE A 142 7.49 -9.79 -17.21
C ILE A 142 7.58 -10.33 -18.64
N LYS A 143 8.57 -11.20 -18.91
CA LYS A 143 8.79 -11.81 -20.23
C LYS A 143 8.32 -13.26 -20.29
#